data_AF-H1KYQ3-F1
#
_entry.id   AF-H1KYQ3-F1
#
_cell.length_a   1.000
_cell.length_b   1.000
_cell.length_c   1.000
_cell.angle_alpha   90.00
_cell.angle_beta   90.00
_cell.angle_gamma   90.00
#
_symmetry.space_group_name_H-M   'P 1'
#
loop_
_entity.id
_entity.type
_entity.pdbx_description
1 polymer ?
#
loop_
_entity_poly.entity_id
_entity_poly.type
_entity_poly.pdbx_seq_one_letter_code
_entity_poly.pdbx_strand_id
1 'polypeptide(L)'
;MKVFRGITCPVCGMACDDIEVWYDEEKQEIIARNVCREGAPKFQEVVSPHRIREPMIKKNGEFIKVSWEEAINKAAEILGNAKRPLLFMGAETSAEAHIVGLHMAEYLGGVADSNSTI
;
A
#
# COMPACT_ATOMS: atom_id res chain seq x y z
N MET A 1 -4.04 10.32 23.66
CA MET A 1 -4.71 9.30 22.81
C MET A 1 -5.78 9.97 21.95
N LYS A 2 -5.55 10.02 20.64
CA LYS A 2 -6.48 10.59 19.65
C LYS A 2 -7.44 9.50 19.19
N VAL A 3 -8.71 9.84 19.05
CA VAL A 3 -9.75 8.88 18.61
C VAL A 3 -10.26 9.28 17.24
N PHE A 4 -10.24 8.32 16.32
CA PHE A 4 -10.82 8.42 14.99
C PHE A 4 -12.02 7.49 14.92
N ARG A 5 -13.16 7.97 14.43
CA ARG A 5 -14.43 7.23 14.34
C ARG A 5 -14.92 7.23 12.91
N GLY A 6 -15.76 6.25 12.57
CA GLY A 6 -16.31 6.12 11.22
C GLY A 6 -15.22 5.73 10.20
N ILE A 7 -14.21 4.98 10.64
CA ILE A 7 -13.13 4.53 9.76
C ILE A 7 -13.61 3.31 8.98
N THR A 8 -13.44 3.34 7.66
CA THR A 8 -13.69 2.18 6.80
C THR A 8 -12.54 1.17 6.91
N CYS A 9 -12.86 -0.09 7.18
CA CYS A 9 -11.90 -1.19 7.20
C CYS A 9 -11.48 -1.56 5.76
N PRO A 10 -10.18 -1.53 5.42
CA PRO A 10 -9.72 -1.75 4.04
C PRO A 10 -9.37 -3.22 3.74
N VAL A 11 -9.77 -4.18 4.60
CA VAL A 11 -9.26 -5.55 4.52
C VAL A 11 -10.06 -6.44 3.58
N CYS A 12 -11.39 -6.47 3.65
CA CYS A 12 -12.21 -7.33 2.81
C CYS A 12 -13.34 -6.55 2.12
N GLY A 13 -14.07 -7.20 1.22
CA GLY A 13 -15.16 -6.57 0.47
C GLY A 13 -16.38 -6.13 1.30
N MET A 14 -16.42 -6.43 2.61
CA MET A 14 -17.49 -5.96 3.49
C MET A 14 -17.38 -4.47 3.82
N ALA A 15 -16.15 -3.92 3.80
CA ALA A 15 -15.88 -2.50 4.00
C ALA A 15 -16.62 -1.88 5.20
N CYS A 16 -16.60 -2.54 6.37
CA CYS A 16 -17.24 -2.02 7.59
C CYS A 16 -16.79 -0.59 7.87
N ASP A 17 -17.72 0.32 8.13
CA ASP A 17 -17.51 1.77 8.22
C ASP A 17 -17.69 2.32 9.64
N ASP A 18 -17.80 1.44 10.65
CA ASP A 18 -18.03 1.78 12.05
C ASP A 18 -16.80 1.57 12.94
N ILE A 19 -15.61 1.44 12.35
CA ILE A 19 -14.38 1.19 13.09
C ILE A 19 -13.97 2.44 13.89
N GLU A 20 -13.63 2.22 15.16
CA GLU A 20 -12.98 3.24 15.99
C GLU A 20 -11.50 2.90 16.15
N VAL A 21 -10.63 3.85 15.81
CA VAL A 21 -9.18 3.73 15.95
C VAL A 21 -8.69 4.71 17.01
N TRP A 22 -8.11 4.16 18.06
CA TRP A 22 -7.54 4.90 19.18
C TRP A 22 -6.02 4.86 19.02
N TYR A 23 -5.42 6.01 18.75
CA TYR A 23 -3.99 6.14 18.48
C TYR A 23 -3.29 6.91 19.59
N ASP A 24 -2.26 6.31 20.17
CA ASP A 24 -1.32 6.95 21.07
C ASP A 24 -0.03 7.26 20.29
N GLU A 25 0.16 8.53 19.94
CA GLU A 25 1.31 8.98 19.16
C GLU A 25 2.63 8.87 19.93
N GLU A 26 2.62 9.12 21.23
CA GLU A 26 3.83 9.06 22.06
C GLU A 26 4.31 7.61 22.23
N LYS A 27 3.36 6.68 22.42
CA LYS A 27 3.66 5.26 22.60
C LYS A 27 3.74 4.45 21.31
N GLN A 28 3.32 5.04 20.19
CA GLN A 28 3.15 4.32 18.92
C GLN A 28 2.23 3.09 19.08
N GLU A 29 1.10 3.26 19.78
CA GLU A 29 0.14 2.18 20.04
C GLU A 29 -1.19 2.46 19.35
N ILE A 30 -1.81 1.40 18.83
CA ILE A 30 -3.14 1.45 18.23
C ILE A 30 -4.06 0.45 18.92
N ILE A 31 -5.26 0.90 19.28
CA ILE A 31 -6.37 0.04 19.68
C ILE A 31 -7.50 0.25 18.68
N ALA A 32 -7.91 -0.82 17.99
CA ALA A 32 -9.04 -0.79 17.07
C ALA A 32 -10.26 -1.50 17.70
N ARG A 33 -11.44 -0.88 17.60
CA ARG A 33 -12.73 -1.42 18.06
C ARG A 33 -13.68 -1.60 16.90
N ASN A 34 -14.70 -2.46 17.08
CA ASN A 34 -15.66 -2.89 16.05
C ASN A 34 -15.02 -3.58 14.84
N VAL A 35 -13.75 -3.98 14.96
CA VAL A 35 -13.00 -4.65 13.90
C VAL A 35 -12.94 -6.16 14.15
N CYS A 36 -13.06 -6.95 13.09
CA CYS A 36 -12.94 -8.41 13.17
C CYS A 36 -11.47 -8.86 13.32
N ARG A 37 -11.26 -10.16 13.51
CA ARG A 37 -9.94 -10.78 13.67
C ARG A 37 -9.01 -10.56 12.46
N GLU A 38 -9.56 -10.51 11.24
CA GLU A 38 -8.77 -10.25 10.02
C GLU A 38 -8.42 -8.76 9.87
N GLY A 39 -9.33 -7.87 10.28
CA GLY A 39 -9.13 -6.42 10.19
C GLY A 39 -8.15 -5.87 11.21
N ALA A 40 -8.15 -6.40 12.44
CA ALA A 40 -7.40 -5.83 13.55
C ALA A 40 -5.88 -5.74 13.30
N PRO A 41 -5.21 -6.78 12.75
CA PRO A 41 -3.78 -6.72 12.42
C PRO A 41 -3.44 -5.62 11.41
N LYS A 42 -4.31 -5.34 10.44
CA LYS A 42 -4.07 -4.31 9.41
C LYS A 42 -3.89 -2.92 10.00
N PHE A 43 -4.59 -2.60 11.08
CA PHE A 43 -4.40 -1.34 11.80
C PHE A 43 -3.09 -1.32 12.58
N GLN A 44 -2.64 -2.46 13.13
CA GLN A 44 -1.35 -2.56 13.83
C GLN A 44 -0.16 -2.35 12.90
N GLU A 45 -0.28 -2.69 11.61
CA GLU A 45 0.75 -2.43 10.60
C GLU A 45 1.15 -0.96 10.49
N VAL A 46 0.29 -0.01 10.92
CA VAL A 46 0.62 1.42 10.91
C VAL A 46 1.78 1.75 11.86
N VAL A 47 1.84 1.08 13.02
CA VAL A 47 2.88 1.28 14.05
C VAL A 47 3.91 0.17 14.09
N SER A 48 3.82 -0.80 13.18
CA SER A 48 4.73 -1.94 13.12
C SER A 48 6.20 -1.51 12.91
N PRO A 49 7.16 -2.13 13.64
CA PRO A 49 8.58 -1.87 13.45
C PRO A 49 9.11 -2.32 12.07
N HIS A 50 8.42 -3.23 11.39
CA HIS A 50 8.81 -3.70 10.05
C HIS A 50 8.14 -2.92 8.91
N ARG A 51 7.40 -1.85 9.21
CA ARG A 51 6.84 -0.97 8.17
C ARG A 51 7.97 -0.30 7.38
N ILE A 52 7.92 -0.46 6.06
CA ILE A 52 8.83 0.24 5.14
C ILE A 52 8.49 1.74 5.16
N ARG A 53 9.46 2.59 5.52
CA ARG A 53 9.28 4.04 5.65
C ARG A 53 10.00 4.85 4.57
N GLU A 54 10.91 4.22 3.83
CA GLU A 54 11.77 4.87 2.85
C GLU A 54 11.90 3.98 1.61
N PRO A 55 11.98 4.57 0.41
CA PRO A 55 12.21 3.81 -0.80
C PRO A 55 13.63 3.23 -0.81
N MET A 56 13.78 2.05 -1.41
CA MET A 56 15.05 1.32 -1.46
C MET A 56 15.33 0.78 -2.85
N ILE A 57 16.61 0.76 -3.24
CA ILE A 57 17.09 0.13 -4.47
C ILE A 57 18.14 -0.92 -4.11
N LYS A 58 18.09 -2.07 -4.79
CA LYS A 58 19.09 -3.13 -4.62
C LYS A 58 20.37 -2.78 -5.38
N LYS A 59 21.49 -2.58 -4.68
CA LYS A 59 22.83 -2.37 -5.25
C LYS A 59 23.77 -3.44 -4.69
N ASN A 60 24.49 -4.16 -5.57
CA ASN A 60 25.42 -5.23 -5.19
C ASN A 60 24.84 -6.32 -4.26
N GLY A 61 23.56 -6.64 -4.41
CA GLY A 61 22.90 -7.69 -3.60
C GLY A 61 22.20 -7.16 -2.35
N GLU A 62 22.42 -5.91 -1.95
CA GLU A 62 21.85 -5.32 -0.73
C GLU A 62 20.88 -4.18 -1.05
N PHE A 63 19.84 -4.01 -0.23
CA PHE A 63 18.92 -2.88 -0.35
C PHE A 63 19.52 -1.66 0.36
N ILE A 64 19.64 -0.56 -0.39
CA ILE A 64 20.05 0.73 0.16
C ILE A 64 18.89 1.72 0.09
N LYS A 65 18.79 2.59 1.09
CA LYS A 65 17.82 3.70 1.10
C LYS A 65 18.21 4.74 0.05
N VAL A 66 17.21 5.29 -0.64
CA VAL A 66 17.39 6.31 -1.69
C VAL A 66 16.33 7.40 -1.56
N SER A 67 16.43 8.47 -2.36
CA SER A 67 15.37 9.46 -2.44
C SER A 67 14.16 8.92 -3.23
N TRP A 68 12.99 9.53 -3.03
CA TRP A 68 11.81 9.24 -3.84
C TRP A 68 12.06 9.51 -5.33
N GLU A 69 12.78 10.59 -5.66
CA GLU A 69 13.12 10.93 -7.04
C GLU A 69 13.99 9.85 -7.69
N GLU A 70 15.04 9.36 -7.01
CA GLU A 70 15.89 8.29 -7.53
C GLU A 70 15.08 7.00 -7.74
N ALA A 71 14.23 6.64 -6.77
CA ALA A 71 13.40 5.43 -6.86
C ALA A 71 12.37 5.50 -8.00
N ILE A 72 11.66 6.63 -8.14
CA ILE A 72 10.66 6.84 -9.19
C ILE A 72 11.32 6.85 -10.55
N ASN A 73 12.43 7.57 -10.73
CA ASN A 73 13.17 7.60 -12.00
C ASN A 73 13.66 6.21 -12.38
N LYS A 74 14.16 5.42 -11.41
CA LYS A 74 14.60 4.04 -11.70
C LYS A 74 13.44 3.14 -12.10
N ALA A 75 12.29 3.25 -11.44
CA ALA A 75 11.09 2.49 -11.80
C ALA A 75 10.58 2.85 -13.20
N ALA A 76 10.56 4.15 -13.55
CA ALA A 76 10.19 4.63 -14.87
C ALA A 76 11.15 4.14 -15.96
N GLU A 77 12.47 4.14 -15.71
CA GLU A 77 13.47 3.59 -16.63
C GLU A 77 13.22 2.09 -16.91
N ILE A 78 12.93 1.30 -15.87
CA ILE A 78 12.64 -0.13 -16.01
C ILE A 78 11.37 -0.35 -16.84
N LEU A 79 10.29 0.36 -16.50
CA LEU A 79 9.00 0.23 -17.19
C LEU A 79 9.07 0.72 -18.65
N GLY A 80 9.74 1.85 -18.91
CA GLY A 80 9.87 2.41 -20.26
C GLY A 80 10.72 1.55 -21.21
N ASN A 81 11.65 0.74 -20.67
CA ASN A 81 12.46 -0.19 -21.46
C ASN A 81 11.86 -1.60 -21.55
N ALA A 82 10.76 -1.88 -20.83
CA ALA A 82 10.14 -3.20 -20.82
C ALA A 82 9.37 -3.47 -22.13
N LYS A 83 9.56 -4.66 -22.71
CA LYS A 83 8.83 -5.06 -23.93
C LYS A 83 7.39 -5.49 -23.68
N ARG A 84 7.10 -5.96 -22.46
CA ARG A 84 5.76 -6.44 -22.04
C ARG A 84 5.65 -6.32 -20.51
N PRO A 85 5.53 -5.11 -19.96
CA PRO A 85 5.44 -4.92 -18.51
C PRO A 85 4.12 -5.47 -17.95
N LEU A 86 4.17 -6.04 -16.75
CA LEU A 86 3.00 -6.37 -15.93
C LEU A 86 2.91 -5.37 -14.78
N LEU A 87 1.76 -4.69 -14.68
CA LEU A 87 1.40 -3.81 -13.58
C LEU A 87 0.40 -4.56 -12.70
N PHE A 88 0.92 -5.26 -11.68
CA PHE A 88 0.09 -5.95 -10.68
C PHE A 88 -0.26 -4.97 -9.55
N MET A 89 -1.54 -4.61 -9.44
CA MET A 89 -2.01 -3.51 -8.58
C MET A 89 -2.45 -3.95 -7.18
N GLY A 90 -2.64 -5.25 -6.93
CA GLY A 90 -3.10 -5.75 -5.64
C GLY A 90 -4.63 -5.64 -5.47
N ALA A 91 -5.10 -5.68 -4.22
CA ALA A 91 -6.51 -5.46 -3.85
C ALA A 91 -6.73 -4.42 -2.74
N GLU A 92 -5.69 -4.05 -1.99
CA GLU A 92 -5.79 -3.11 -0.86
C GLU A 92 -5.18 -1.74 -1.21
N THR A 93 -5.65 -1.14 -2.31
CA THR A 93 -5.28 0.20 -2.75
C THR A 93 -6.52 0.98 -3.19
N SER A 94 -6.40 2.29 -3.42
CA SER A 94 -7.55 3.13 -3.77
C SER A 94 -7.96 2.97 -5.23
N ALA A 95 -9.21 3.30 -5.55
CA ALA A 95 -9.72 3.29 -6.92
C ALA A 95 -8.95 4.27 -7.81
N GLU A 96 -8.56 5.43 -7.27
CA GLU A 96 -7.74 6.43 -7.96
C GLU A 96 -6.37 5.88 -8.36
N ALA A 97 -5.73 5.09 -7.48
CA ALA A 97 -4.48 4.43 -7.79
C ALA A 97 -4.66 3.37 -8.90
N HIS A 98 -5.75 2.60 -8.86
CA HIS A 98 -6.10 1.67 -9.94
C HIS A 98 -6.32 2.37 -11.28
N ILE A 99 -7.04 3.50 -11.30
CA ILE A 99 -7.26 4.28 -12.53
C ILE A 99 -5.92 4.72 -13.14
N VAL A 100 -5.01 5.24 -12.33
CA VAL A 100 -3.67 5.62 -12.80
C VAL A 100 -2.89 4.40 -13.31
N GLY A 101 -2.93 3.27 -12.59
CA GLY A 101 -2.27 2.04 -13.01
C GLY A 101 -2.79 1.48 -14.35
N LEU A 102 -4.10 1.57 -14.60
CA LEU A 102 -4.71 1.20 -15.88
C LEU A 102 -4.22 2.11 -17.01
N HIS A 103 -4.24 3.43 -16.83
CA HIS A 103 -3.70 4.37 -17.82
C HIS A 103 -2.21 4.14 -18.09
N MET A 104 -1.43 3.82 -17.06
CA MET A 104 -0.01 3.46 -17.22
C MET A 104 0.16 2.19 -18.05
N ALA A 105 -0.66 1.16 -17.81
CA ALA A 105 -0.61 -0.07 -18.59
C ALA A 105 -0.98 0.18 -20.07
N GLU A 106 -2.01 0.99 -20.33
CA GLU A 106 -2.36 1.41 -21.70
C GLU A 106 -1.21 2.15 -22.38
N TYR A 107 -0.64 3.16 -21.70
CA TYR A 107 0.48 3.95 -22.22
C TYR A 107 1.71 3.11 -22.54
N LEU A 108 2.02 2.12 -21.70
CA LEU A 108 3.18 1.24 -21.85
C LEU A 108 2.92 0.05 -22.80
N GLY A 109 1.69 -0.15 -23.27
CA GLY A 109 1.31 -1.40 -23.96
C GLY A 109 1.48 -2.65 -23.07
N GLY A 110 1.33 -2.47 -21.76
CA GLY A 110 1.50 -3.49 -20.74
C GLY A 110 0.23 -4.28 -20.43
N VAL A 111 0.36 -5.18 -19.46
CA VAL A 111 -0.76 -5.92 -18.86
C VAL A 111 -1.03 -5.32 -17.48
N ALA A 112 -2.29 -5.03 -17.17
CA ALA A 112 -2.73 -4.69 -15.82
C ALA A 112 -3.47 -5.88 -15.20
N ASP A 113 -3.17 -6.19 -13.95
CA ASP A 113 -3.80 -7.30 -13.23
C ASP A 113 -3.95 -7.01 -11.73
N SER A 114 -4.81 -7.76 -11.05
CA SER A 114 -5.12 -7.62 -9.63
C SER A 114 -5.52 -8.95 -8.99
N ASN A 115 -5.74 -8.97 -7.68
CA ASN A 115 -6.10 -10.19 -6.96
C ASN A 115 -7.53 -10.62 -7.35
N SER A 116 -7.77 -11.92 -7.51
CA SER A 116 -9.14 -12.44 -7.68
C SER A 116 -9.90 -12.58 -6.35
N THR A 117 -9.18 -12.73 -5.24
CA THR A 117 -9.71 -12.80 -3.87
C THR A 117 -8.75 -12.13 -2.91
N ILE A 118 -9.29 -11.71 -1.77
CA ILE A 118 -8.55 -11.39 -0.55
C ILE A 118 -8.42 -12.66 0.28
#